data_AF-A0A809XNA6-F1
#
_entry.id   AF-A0A809XNA6-F1
#
_cell.length_a   1.000
_cell.length_b   1.000
_cell.length_c   1.000
_cell.angle_alpha   90.00
_cell.angle_beta   90.00
_cell.angle_gamma   90.00
#
_symmetry.space_group_name_H-M   'P 1'
#
loop_
_entity.id
_entity.type
_entity.pdbx_description
1 polymer ?
#
loop_
_entity_poly.entity_id
_entity_poly.type
_entity_poly.pdbx_seq_one_letter_code
_entity_poly.pdbx_strand_id
1 'polypeptide(L)'
;MSDFANFRAVYDELTDEVSRSRHQFLPDHLRSWFRHLKETPGVNEIVAHLESGLDFDNWYAEQKTRQTGAGSGTLRYPADRKQQLGMKLLLFRHFAAGKEAAWQFAHAFVYSSSDLNELTHGVIEQIFQPMARELRRHLEAEFARADEVPASDRVVRLDHNSKSYAEAIEAITRLEQAVSAANTFDDPDEKDQREAEVSAAGRLMKAAQVRLEALAAVLKPILVQFATKVKDNVISTAAVTVSGALITLFGIVMKNLLGL
;
A
#
# COMPACT_ATOMS: atom_id res chain seq x y z
N MET A 1 10.52 13.65 0.42
CA MET A 1 9.43 14.25 1.22
C MET A 1 8.07 14.21 0.50
N SER A 2 7.73 13.18 -0.30
CA SER A 2 6.73 13.41 -1.38
C SER A 2 5.76 12.29 -1.78
N ASP A 3 5.67 11.15 -1.10
CA ASP A 3 4.64 10.13 -1.44
C ASP A 3 3.58 9.99 -0.34
N PHE A 4 4.03 9.82 0.92
CA PHE A 4 3.11 9.77 2.07
C PHE A 4 2.40 11.10 2.34
N ALA A 5 3.03 12.23 2.03
CA ALA A 5 2.39 13.55 2.16
C ALA A 5 1.23 13.71 1.17
N ASN A 6 1.39 13.18 -0.06
CA ASN A 6 0.34 13.17 -1.06
C ASN A 6 -0.80 12.21 -0.68
N PHE A 7 -0.45 11.01 -0.22
CA PHE A 7 -1.41 10.06 0.39
C PHE A 7 -2.20 10.72 1.53
N ARG A 8 -1.53 11.40 2.47
CA ARG A 8 -2.16 12.04 3.64
C ARG A 8 -3.21 13.07 3.22
N ALA A 9 -2.94 13.87 2.19
CA ALA A 9 -3.89 14.86 1.70
C ALA A 9 -5.15 14.20 1.13
N VAL A 10 -4.98 13.21 0.25
CA VAL A 10 -6.10 12.48 -0.37
C VAL A 10 -6.87 11.64 0.67
N TYR A 11 -6.16 11.03 1.61
CA TYR A 11 -6.76 10.32 2.74
C TYR A 11 -7.65 11.23 3.58
N ASP A 12 -7.17 12.43 3.91
CA ASP A 12 -7.93 13.40 4.71
C ASP A 12 -9.16 13.90 3.95
N GLU A 13 -9.03 14.19 2.65
CA GLU A 13 -10.13 14.57 1.77
C GLU A 13 -11.23 13.50 1.71
N LEU A 14 -10.86 12.25 1.43
CA LEU A 14 -11.81 11.13 1.36
C LEU A 14 -12.42 10.81 2.74
N THR A 15 -11.66 11.00 3.83
CA THR A 15 -12.19 10.86 5.19
C THR A 15 -13.25 11.92 5.47
N ASP A 16 -13.02 13.16 5.05
CA ASP A 16 -13.99 14.26 5.14
C ASP A 16 -15.25 13.99 4.32
N GLU A 17 -15.11 13.43 3.11
CA GLU A 17 -16.22 13.03 2.26
C GLU A 17 -17.09 11.95 2.91
N VAL A 18 -16.48 10.88 3.45
CA VAL A 18 -17.19 9.86 4.23
C VAL A 18 -17.91 10.51 5.41
N SER A 19 -17.29 11.50 6.05
CA SER A 19 -17.83 12.10 7.27
C SER A 19 -19.06 12.96 7.05
N ARG A 20 -19.18 13.55 5.86
CA ARG A 20 -20.34 14.35 5.43
C ARG A 20 -21.39 13.50 4.70
N SER A 21 -21.19 12.19 4.64
CA SER A 21 -22.06 11.29 3.88
C SER A 21 -23.44 11.17 4.49
N ARG A 22 -24.45 11.16 3.62
CA ARG A 22 -25.80 10.70 3.96
C ARG A 22 -25.90 9.19 3.78
N HIS A 23 -26.93 8.58 4.37
CA HIS A 23 -27.11 7.12 4.37
C HIS A 23 -27.06 6.48 2.97
N GLN A 24 -27.56 7.17 1.94
CA GLN A 24 -27.61 6.67 0.56
C GLN A 24 -26.23 6.63 -0.11
N PHE A 25 -25.35 7.58 0.20
CA PHE A 25 -24.06 7.75 -0.47
C PHE A 25 -22.88 7.18 0.33
N LEU A 26 -23.09 6.88 1.61
CA LEU A 26 -22.03 6.33 2.47
C LEU A 26 -21.33 5.10 1.87
N PRO A 27 -22.03 4.10 1.29
CA PRO A 27 -21.35 2.95 0.68
C PRO A 27 -20.41 3.33 -0.47
N ASP A 28 -20.80 4.30 -1.32
CA ASP A 28 -19.98 4.76 -2.44
C ASP A 28 -18.74 5.51 -1.96
N HIS A 29 -18.89 6.43 -1.00
CA HIS A 29 -17.77 7.18 -0.45
C HIS A 29 -16.79 6.26 0.32
N LEU A 30 -17.30 5.28 1.07
CA LEU A 30 -16.46 4.26 1.69
C LEU A 30 -15.71 3.43 0.64
N ARG A 31 -16.34 3.07 -0.48
CA ARG A 31 -15.66 2.35 -1.58
C ARG A 31 -14.52 3.19 -2.16
N SER A 32 -14.71 4.49 -2.35
CA SER A 32 -13.64 5.39 -2.80
C SER A 32 -12.51 5.48 -1.77
N TRP A 33 -12.83 5.64 -0.48
CA TRP A 33 -11.85 5.66 0.60
C TRP A 33 -11.03 4.36 0.68
N PHE A 34 -11.68 3.20 0.64
CA PHE A 34 -10.99 1.90 0.63
C PHE A 34 -10.21 1.64 -0.66
N ARG A 35 -10.66 2.15 -1.80
CA ARG A 35 -9.90 2.07 -3.06
C ARG A 35 -8.57 2.79 -2.92
N HIS A 36 -8.57 4.00 -2.36
CA HIS A 36 -7.33 4.76 -2.14
C HIS A 36 -6.34 4.03 -1.22
N LEU A 37 -6.84 3.40 -0.14
CA LEU A 37 -6.00 2.56 0.73
C LEU A 37 -5.40 1.36 -0.01
N LYS A 38 -6.16 0.74 -0.91
CA LYS A 38 -5.72 -0.44 -1.67
C LYS A 38 -4.73 -0.09 -2.78
N GLU A 39 -4.93 1.03 -3.46
CA GLU A 39 -4.12 1.46 -4.61
C GLU A 39 -2.80 2.10 -4.19
N THR A 40 -2.68 2.52 -2.93
CA THR A 40 -1.44 3.11 -2.41
C THR A 40 -0.45 2.02 -1.95
N PRO A 41 0.73 1.90 -2.58
CA PRO A 41 1.76 0.94 -2.17
C PRO A 41 2.21 1.12 -0.71
N GLY A 42 2.54 0.03 -0.02
CA GLY A 42 2.87 0.04 1.42
C GLY A 42 1.66 0.21 2.35
N VAL A 43 0.72 1.11 2.04
CA VAL A 43 -0.53 1.27 2.81
C VAL A 43 -1.37 0.00 2.73
N ASN A 44 -1.55 -0.55 1.54
CA ASN A 44 -2.33 -1.77 1.33
C ASN A 44 -1.81 -2.95 2.17
N GLU A 45 -0.49 -3.10 2.29
CA GLU A 45 0.15 -4.17 3.07
C GLU A 45 -0.10 -4.00 4.57
N ILE A 46 0.03 -2.78 5.09
CA ILE A 46 -0.24 -2.47 6.49
C ILE A 46 -1.71 -2.74 6.81
N VAL A 47 -2.63 -2.28 5.95
CA VAL A 47 -4.07 -2.49 6.11
C VAL A 47 -4.42 -3.98 6.04
N ALA A 48 -3.88 -4.71 5.07
CA ALA A 48 -4.09 -6.16 4.96
C ALA A 48 -3.56 -6.91 6.19
N HIS A 49 -2.45 -6.46 6.78
CA HIS A 49 -1.92 -7.03 8.01
C HIS A 49 -2.82 -6.77 9.23
N LEU A 50 -3.42 -5.58 9.34
CA LEU A 50 -4.40 -5.28 10.40
C LEU A 50 -5.65 -6.16 10.33
N GLU A 51 -6.07 -6.51 9.12
CA GLU A 51 -7.26 -7.33 8.86
C GLU A 51 -6.96 -8.83 8.94
N SER A 52 -5.69 -9.23 8.83
CA SER A 52 -5.26 -10.62 8.77
C SER A 52 -5.54 -11.39 10.06
N GLY A 53 -6.17 -12.57 9.91
CA GLY A 53 -6.45 -13.47 11.02
C GLY A 53 -7.62 -13.04 11.92
N LEU A 54 -8.37 -12.01 11.52
CA LEU A 54 -9.60 -11.59 12.20
C LEU A 54 -10.81 -12.34 11.63
N ASP A 55 -11.62 -12.91 12.51
CA ASP A 55 -12.90 -13.52 12.14
C ASP A 55 -14.04 -12.49 12.31
N PHE A 56 -14.22 -11.66 11.29
CA PHE A 56 -15.27 -10.64 11.29
C PHE A 56 -16.67 -11.24 11.32
N ASP A 57 -16.93 -12.30 10.55
CA ASP A 57 -18.27 -12.85 10.41
C ASP A 57 -18.74 -13.47 11.73
N ASN A 58 -17.89 -14.24 12.43
CA ASN A 58 -18.23 -14.74 13.76
C ASN A 58 -18.36 -13.61 14.77
N TRP A 59 -17.42 -12.65 14.80
CA TRP A 59 -17.49 -11.51 15.70
C TRP A 59 -18.80 -10.73 15.51
N TYR A 60 -19.21 -10.50 14.27
CA TYR A 60 -20.38 -9.70 13.94
C TYR A 60 -21.68 -10.43 14.29
N ALA A 61 -21.74 -11.75 14.04
CA ALA A 61 -22.85 -12.59 14.50
C ALA A 61 -22.99 -12.60 16.02
N GLU A 62 -21.88 -12.66 16.76
CA GLU A 62 -21.88 -12.56 18.22
C GLU A 62 -22.40 -11.20 18.72
N GLN A 63 -22.08 -10.10 18.04
CA GLN A 63 -22.62 -8.79 18.45
C GLN A 63 -24.14 -8.74 18.26
N LYS A 64 -24.65 -9.27 17.14
CA LYS A 64 -26.08 -9.31 16.84
C LYS A 64 -26.87 -10.18 17.82
N THR A 65 -26.35 -11.33 18.22
CA THR A 65 -27.04 -12.22 19.19
C THR A 65 -27.11 -11.62 20.59
N ARG A 66 -26.19 -10.71 20.94
CA ARG A 66 -26.17 -10.00 22.22
C ARG A 66 -27.09 -8.76 22.24
N GLN A 67 -27.69 -8.41 21.12
CA GLN A 67 -28.67 -7.34 21.04
C GLN A 67 -30.02 -7.81 21.63
N THR A 68 -30.39 -7.26 22.78
CA THR A 68 -31.66 -7.59 23.47
C THR A 68 -32.81 -6.62 23.14
N GLY A 69 -32.53 -5.53 22.42
CA GLY A 69 -33.47 -4.49 22.02
C GLY A 69 -32.82 -3.44 21.10
N ALA A 70 -33.57 -2.42 20.68
CA ALA A 70 -33.02 -1.28 19.93
C ALA A 70 -32.08 -0.46 20.84
N GLY A 71 -30.86 -0.16 20.37
CA GLY A 71 -29.89 0.65 21.10
C GLY A 71 -29.26 0.04 22.35
N SER A 72 -29.56 -1.22 22.69
CA SER A 72 -28.98 -1.90 23.88
C SER A 72 -27.72 -2.70 23.57
N GLY A 73 -27.32 -2.78 22.30
CA GLY A 73 -26.15 -3.54 21.88
C GLY A 73 -24.85 -2.91 22.37
N THR A 74 -24.06 -3.65 23.15
CA THR A 74 -22.69 -3.24 23.51
C THR A 74 -21.69 -3.95 22.63
N LEU A 75 -20.92 -3.19 21.84
CA LEU A 75 -19.86 -3.74 21.00
C LEU A 75 -18.69 -4.22 21.86
N ARG A 76 -18.36 -5.50 21.76
CA ARG A 76 -17.17 -6.08 22.38
C ARG A 76 -16.08 -6.25 21.35
N TYR A 77 -15.13 -5.33 21.35
CA TYR A 77 -13.95 -5.44 20.50
C TYR A 77 -12.89 -6.38 21.12
N PRO A 78 -11.98 -6.94 20.30
CA PRO A 78 -10.79 -7.64 20.79
C PRO A 78 -9.98 -6.79 21.78
N ALA A 79 -9.22 -7.41 22.69
CA ALA A 79 -8.41 -6.65 23.65
C ALA A 79 -7.22 -5.93 23.00
N ASP A 80 -6.62 -6.53 21.96
CA ASP A 80 -5.49 -5.95 21.26
C ASP A 80 -5.90 -4.77 20.37
N ARG A 81 -5.20 -3.65 20.50
CA ARG A 81 -5.52 -2.39 19.82
C ARG A 81 -5.45 -2.49 18.30
N LYS A 82 -4.50 -3.26 17.74
CA LYS A 82 -4.39 -3.46 16.29
C LYS A 82 -5.55 -4.32 15.77
N GLN A 83 -5.91 -5.35 16.53
CA GLN A 83 -7.09 -6.18 16.21
C GLN A 83 -8.39 -5.37 16.29
N GLN A 84 -8.54 -4.44 17.25
CA GLN A 84 -9.69 -3.52 17.28
C GLN A 84 -9.76 -2.66 16.02
N LEU A 85 -8.63 -2.08 15.61
CA LEU A 85 -8.54 -1.26 14.41
C LEU A 85 -8.90 -2.07 13.16
N GLY A 86 -8.35 -3.27 13.01
CA GLY A 86 -8.69 -4.20 11.93
C GLY A 86 -10.17 -4.59 11.93
N MET A 87 -10.76 -4.84 13.11
CA MET A 87 -12.18 -5.19 13.20
C MET A 87 -13.09 -4.03 12.77
N LYS A 88 -12.75 -2.79 13.15
CA LYS A 88 -13.48 -1.60 12.69
C LYS A 88 -13.32 -1.39 11.18
N LEU A 89 -12.14 -1.63 10.61
CA LEU A 89 -11.94 -1.59 9.16
C LEU A 89 -12.86 -2.59 8.44
N LEU A 90 -12.91 -3.84 8.92
CA LEU A 90 -13.78 -4.88 8.35
C LEU A 90 -15.27 -4.52 8.47
N LEU A 91 -15.68 -3.86 9.56
CA LEU A 91 -17.04 -3.32 9.70
C LEU A 91 -17.37 -2.31 8.59
N PHE A 92 -16.49 -1.34 8.33
CA PHE A 92 -16.73 -0.37 7.27
C PHE A 92 -16.62 -0.99 5.88
N ARG A 93 -15.82 -2.05 5.68
CA ARG A 93 -15.84 -2.83 4.44
C ARG A 93 -17.18 -3.55 4.23
N HIS A 94 -17.78 -4.05 5.32
CA HIS A 94 -19.10 -4.67 5.27
C HIS A 94 -20.16 -3.68 4.78
N PHE A 95 -20.12 -2.42 5.26
CA PHE A 95 -21.00 -1.35 4.77
C PHE A 95 -20.68 -0.93 3.33
N ALA A 96 -19.41 -0.79 2.98
CA ALA A 96 -18.97 -0.44 1.62
C ALA A 96 -19.44 -1.47 0.57
N ALA A 97 -19.43 -2.75 0.96
CA ALA A 97 -19.91 -3.86 0.14
C ALA A 97 -21.45 -3.96 0.05
N GLY A 98 -22.19 -3.11 0.79
CA GLY A 98 -23.65 -3.12 0.80
C GLY A 98 -24.25 -4.38 1.44
N LYS A 99 -23.46 -5.13 2.23
CA LYS A 99 -23.96 -6.33 2.94
C LYS A 99 -24.94 -5.96 4.05
N GLU A 100 -24.80 -4.76 4.60
CA GLU A 100 -25.73 -4.14 5.53
C GLU A 100 -25.59 -2.62 5.45
N ALA A 101 -26.67 -1.89 5.69
CA ALA A 101 -26.62 -0.44 5.76
C ALA A 101 -26.17 0.03 7.15
N ALA A 102 -25.33 1.07 7.20
CA ALA A 102 -24.81 1.60 8.48
C ALA A 102 -25.92 2.03 9.45
N TRP A 103 -27.07 2.51 8.97
CA TRP A 103 -28.20 2.88 9.82
C TRP A 103 -28.85 1.65 10.52
N GLN A 104 -28.80 0.46 9.90
CA GLN A 104 -29.31 -0.78 10.52
C GLN A 104 -28.43 -1.17 11.71
N PHE A 105 -27.11 -1.09 11.51
CA PHE A 105 -26.14 -1.24 12.59
C PHE A 105 -26.33 -0.17 13.68
N ALA A 106 -26.50 1.09 13.29
CA ALA A 106 -26.70 2.20 14.22
C ALA A 106 -27.90 1.97 15.14
N HIS A 107 -29.02 1.50 14.58
CA HIS A 107 -30.22 1.19 15.34
C HIS A 107 -29.98 0.11 16.41
N ALA A 108 -29.05 -0.81 16.19
CA ALA A 108 -28.70 -1.86 17.13
C ALA A 108 -27.73 -1.39 18.23
N PHE A 109 -26.73 -0.57 17.89
CA PHE A 109 -25.56 -0.35 18.76
C PHE A 109 -25.27 1.11 19.12
N VAL A 110 -25.87 2.08 18.42
CA VAL A 110 -25.52 3.51 18.52
C VAL A 110 -26.74 4.39 18.81
N TYR A 111 -27.94 3.80 18.77
CA TYR A 111 -29.27 4.43 18.77
C TYR A 111 -29.29 5.90 19.25
N SER A 112 -29.35 6.80 18.27
CA SER A 112 -29.40 8.24 18.48
C SER A 112 -30.76 8.85 18.11
N SER A 113 -31.48 8.28 17.12
CA SER A 113 -32.80 8.75 16.68
C SER A 113 -33.51 7.78 15.72
N SER A 114 -34.68 8.17 15.19
CA SER A 114 -35.39 7.47 14.12
C SER A 114 -35.04 7.95 12.70
N ASP A 115 -34.25 9.02 12.56
CA ASP A 115 -33.81 9.53 11.26
C ASP A 115 -32.60 8.74 10.74
N LEU A 116 -32.70 8.23 9.50
CA LEU A 116 -31.65 7.38 8.93
C LEU A 116 -30.32 8.11 8.74
N ASN A 117 -30.34 9.42 8.48
CA ASN A 117 -29.11 10.20 8.35
C ASN A 117 -28.48 10.44 9.71
N GLU A 118 -29.25 10.75 10.74
CA GLU A 118 -28.74 10.90 12.11
C GLU A 118 -28.19 9.58 12.67
N LEU A 119 -28.84 8.45 12.39
CA LEU A 119 -28.34 7.12 12.72
C LEU A 119 -27.01 6.82 12.00
N THR A 120 -26.96 7.09 10.70
CA THR A 120 -25.74 6.93 9.91
C THR A 120 -24.63 7.84 10.44
N HIS A 121 -24.96 9.08 10.76
CA HIS A 121 -24.02 10.05 11.29
C HIS A 121 -23.47 9.62 12.66
N GLY A 122 -24.32 9.02 13.51
CA GLY A 122 -23.87 8.44 14.78
C GLY A 122 -22.78 7.38 14.60
N VAL A 123 -22.92 6.50 13.60
CA VAL A 123 -21.87 5.49 13.28
C VAL A 123 -20.61 6.15 12.75
N ILE A 124 -20.75 7.17 11.91
CA ILE A 124 -19.61 7.92 11.36
C ILE A 124 -18.86 8.62 12.50
N GLU A 125 -19.54 9.39 13.33
CA GLU A 125 -18.95 10.20 14.39
C GLU A 125 -18.33 9.35 15.50
N GLN A 126 -19.05 8.31 15.94
CA GLN A 126 -18.63 7.52 17.09
C GLN A 126 -17.65 6.40 16.74
N ILE A 127 -17.65 5.92 15.49
CA ILE A 127 -16.85 4.76 15.08
C ILE A 127 -15.91 5.09 13.93
N PHE A 128 -16.40 5.63 12.81
CA PHE A 128 -15.58 5.87 11.62
C PHE A 128 -14.48 6.89 11.89
N GLN A 129 -14.84 8.07 12.41
CA GLN A 129 -13.92 9.18 12.63
C GLN A 129 -12.78 8.84 13.61
N PRO A 130 -13.06 8.27 14.80
CA PRO A 130 -12.00 7.79 15.69
C PRO A 130 -11.11 6.73 15.04
N MET A 131 -11.72 5.78 14.31
CA MET A 131 -11.00 4.73 13.58
C MET A 131 -10.08 5.31 12.51
N ALA A 132 -10.58 6.21 11.65
CA ALA A 132 -9.81 6.81 10.57
C ALA A 132 -8.64 7.65 11.12
N ARG A 133 -8.84 8.37 12.23
CA ARG A 133 -7.76 9.09 12.91
C ARG A 133 -6.71 8.13 13.47
N GLU A 134 -7.14 7.02 14.04
CA GLU A 134 -6.25 5.99 14.57
C GLU A 134 -5.47 5.27 13.48
N LEU A 135 -6.13 4.90 12.37
CA LEU A 135 -5.49 4.30 11.20
C LEU A 135 -4.41 5.21 10.65
N ARG A 136 -4.70 6.50 10.47
CA ARG A 136 -3.73 7.48 10.01
C ARG A 136 -2.49 7.51 10.88
N ARG A 137 -2.65 7.58 12.21
CA ARG A 137 -1.52 7.56 13.16
C ARG A 137 -0.75 6.25 13.07
N HIS A 138 -1.44 5.13 12.88
CA HIS A 138 -0.80 3.84 12.71
C HIS A 138 0.04 3.79 11.43
N LEU A 139 -0.53 4.21 10.29
CA LEU A 139 0.19 4.33 9.03
C LEU A 139 1.40 5.25 9.18
N GLU A 140 1.23 6.46 9.73
CA GLU A 140 2.32 7.40 10.01
C GLU A 140 3.45 6.75 10.82
N ALA A 141 3.12 5.99 11.87
CA ALA A 141 4.11 5.31 12.70
C ALA A 141 4.81 4.15 11.96
N GLU A 142 4.09 3.37 11.17
CA GLU A 142 4.70 2.27 10.40
C GLU A 142 5.59 2.80 9.27
N PHE A 143 5.21 3.91 8.61
CA PHE A 143 6.09 4.59 7.65
C PHE A 143 7.31 5.22 8.30
N ALA A 144 7.14 5.88 9.46
CA ALA A 144 8.27 6.44 10.20
C ALA A 144 9.25 5.35 10.68
N ARG A 145 8.75 4.19 11.16
CA ARG A 145 9.60 3.04 11.49
C ARG A 145 10.31 2.47 10.26
N ALA A 146 9.64 2.44 9.11
CA ALA A 146 10.26 2.03 7.86
C ALA A 146 11.39 2.98 7.41
N ASP A 147 11.37 4.24 7.85
CA ASP A 147 12.44 5.21 7.65
C ASP A 147 13.57 5.10 8.71
N GLU A 148 13.28 4.53 9.90
CA GLU A 148 14.26 4.30 10.99
C GLU A 148 15.07 2.99 10.84
N VAL A 149 14.53 1.97 10.14
CA VAL A 149 15.34 0.82 9.71
C VAL A 149 16.33 1.36 8.68
N PRO A 150 17.65 1.17 8.85
CA PRO A 150 18.60 1.52 7.81
C PRO A 150 18.11 0.92 6.49
N ALA A 151 17.97 1.75 5.45
CA ALA A 151 17.51 1.32 4.13
C ALA A 151 18.27 0.07 3.60
N SER A 152 19.42 -0.23 4.22
CA SER A 152 20.25 -1.41 4.02
C SER A 152 19.56 -2.76 4.22
N ASP A 153 18.76 -2.91 5.28
CA ASP A 153 18.26 -4.23 5.72
C ASP A 153 16.84 -4.56 5.25
N ARG A 154 16.25 -3.72 4.36
CA ARG A 154 14.84 -3.87 3.96
C ARG A 154 14.65 -5.05 3.00
N VAL A 155 13.96 -6.08 3.48
CA VAL A 155 13.43 -7.19 2.68
C VAL A 155 12.00 -6.86 2.24
N VAL A 156 11.74 -6.82 0.93
CA VAL A 156 10.41 -6.50 0.36
C VAL A 156 9.82 -7.74 -0.30
N ARG A 157 8.54 -8.03 -0.04
CA ARG A 157 7.79 -9.05 -0.78
C ARG A 157 7.41 -8.53 -2.15
N LEU A 158 7.59 -9.36 -3.18
CA LEU A 158 7.22 -9.02 -4.55
C LEU A 158 5.84 -9.56 -4.86
N ASP A 159 4.95 -8.68 -5.32
CA ASP A 159 3.69 -9.09 -5.94
C ASP A 159 3.92 -9.26 -7.44
N HIS A 160 4.16 -10.51 -7.85
CA HIS A 160 4.39 -10.88 -9.25
C HIS A 160 3.21 -10.61 -10.18
N ASN A 161 2.00 -10.36 -9.64
CA ASN A 161 0.82 -10.03 -10.42
C ASN A 161 0.61 -8.51 -10.59
N SER A 162 1.43 -7.70 -9.92
CA SER A 162 1.31 -6.24 -9.99
C SER A 162 1.83 -5.70 -11.33
N LYS A 163 1.19 -4.64 -11.82
CA LYS A 163 1.60 -3.95 -13.04
C LYS A 163 3.02 -3.38 -12.90
N SER A 164 3.35 -2.79 -11.76
CA SER A 164 4.67 -2.21 -11.46
C SER A 164 5.77 -3.26 -11.45
N TYR A 165 5.48 -4.50 -10.99
CA TYR A 165 6.42 -5.61 -11.09
C TYR A 165 6.69 -6.00 -12.54
N ALA A 166 5.64 -6.17 -13.35
CA ALA A 166 5.77 -6.52 -14.75
C ALA A 166 6.59 -5.47 -15.54
N GLU A 167 6.32 -4.18 -15.29
CA GLU A 167 7.06 -3.06 -15.87
C GLU A 167 8.54 -3.07 -15.44
N ALA A 168 8.85 -3.39 -14.17
CA ALA A 168 10.22 -3.47 -13.68
C ALA A 168 11.01 -4.64 -14.29
N ILE A 169 10.40 -5.82 -14.39
CA ILE A 169 11.02 -6.99 -15.04
C ILE A 169 11.27 -6.71 -16.52
N GLU A 170 10.29 -6.15 -17.22
CA GLU A 170 10.43 -5.82 -18.63
C GLU A 170 11.56 -4.81 -18.86
N ALA A 171 11.65 -3.78 -17.99
CA ALA A 171 12.73 -2.81 -18.06
C ALA A 171 14.11 -3.48 -17.86
N ILE A 172 14.25 -4.38 -16.89
CA ILE A 172 15.51 -5.11 -16.64
C ILE A 172 15.87 -5.99 -17.84
N THR A 173 14.91 -6.72 -18.41
CA THR A 173 15.14 -7.53 -19.62
C THR A 173 15.58 -6.69 -20.81
N ARG A 174 14.99 -5.51 -21.00
CA ARG A 174 15.42 -4.58 -22.06
C ARG A 174 16.83 -4.05 -21.81
N LEU A 175 17.20 -3.80 -20.55
CA LEU A 175 18.57 -3.41 -20.20
C LEU A 175 19.56 -4.54 -20.48
N GLU A 176 19.22 -5.78 -20.14
CA GLU A 176 20.04 -6.97 -20.42
C GLU A 176 20.30 -7.11 -21.93
N GLN A 177 19.24 -6.99 -22.74
CA GLN A 177 19.33 -7.00 -24.20
C GLN A 177 20.19 -5.85 -24.74
N ALA A 178 20.03 -4.64 -24.18
CA ALA A 178 20.80 -3.48 -24.61
C ALA A 178 22.30 -3.63 -24.30
N VAL A 179 22.65 -4.21 -23.14
CA VAL A 179 24.04 -4.49 -22.75
C VAL A 179 24.64 -5.58 -23.63
N SER A 180 23.92 -6.68 -23.83
CA SER A 180 24.37 -7.81 -24.65
C SER A 180 24.60 -7.40 -26.12
N ALA A 181 23.73 -6.54 -26.67
CA ALA A 181 23.85 -6.02 -28.04
C ALA A 181 24.86 -4.86 -28.19
N ALA A 182 25.36 -4.30 -27.09
CA ALA A 182 26.22 -3.13 -27.15
C ALA A 182 27.64 -3.45 -27.65
N ASN A 183 28.14 -2.55 -28.50
CA ASN A 183 29.55 -2.48 -28.91
C ASN A 183 30.27 -1.27 -28.28
N THR A 184 29.67 -0.65 -27.27
CA THR A 184 30.19 0.57 -26.60
C THR A 184 31.23 0.26 -25.51
N PHE A 185 31.42 -1.01 -25.18
CA PHE A 185 32.41 -1.44 -24.20
C PHE A 185 33.75 -1.66 -24.91
N ASP A 186 34.78 -0.95 -24.45
CA ASP A 186 36.15 -1.10 -24.97
C ASP A 186 36.81 -2.40 -24.45
N ASP A 187 36.35 -2.89 -23.28
CA ASP A 187 36.82 -4.10 -22.62
C ASP A 187 35.73 -5.19 -22.65
N PRO A 188 35.97 -6.35 -23.30
CA PRO A 188 35.07 -7.49 -23.28
C PRO A 188 34.75 -8.00 -21.87
N ASP A 189 35.71 -7.96 -20.94
CA ASP A 189 35.51 -8.44 -19.57
C ASP A 189 34.57 -7.50 -18.80
N GLU A 190 34.63 -6.19 -19.06
CA GLU A 190 33.68 -5.21 -18.51
C GLU A 190 32.26 -5.50 -19.02
N LYS A 191 32.12 -5.79 -20.32
CA LYS A 191 30.81 -6.13 -20.91
C LYS A 191 30.21 -7.37 -20.26
N ASP A 192 30.98 -8.45 -20.16
CA ASP A 192 30.53 -9.71 -19.56
C ASP A 192 30.15 -9.51 -18.09
N GLN A 193 30.90 -8.70 -17.35
CA GLN A 193 30.54 -8.33 -15.98
C GLN A 193 29.21 -7.57 -15.92
N ARG A 194 28.98 -6.57 -16.79
CA ARG A 194 27.71 -5.82 -16.82
C ARG A 194 26.52 -6.67 -17.18
N GLU A 195 26.68 -7.58 -18.13
CA GLU A 195 25.63 -8.54 -18.51
C GLU A 195 25.29 -9.46 -17.34
N ALA A 196 26.31 -9.99 -16.64
CA ALA A 196 26.13 -10.82 -15.46
C ALA A 196 25.43 -10.08 -14.30
N GLU A 197 25.77 -8.80 -14.07
CA GLU A 197 25.13 -7.94 -13.08
C GLU A 197 23.64 -7.76 -13.41
N VAL A 198 23.29 -7.33 -14.62
CA VAL A 198 21.87 -7.12 -15.00
C VAL A 198 21.08 -8.43 -14.93
N SER A 199 21.68 -9.55 -15.36
CA SER A 199 21.06 -10.87 -15.26
C SER A 199 20.86 -11.34 -13.81
N ALA A 200 21.81 -11.02 -12.91
CA ALA A 200 21.68 -11.28 -11.48
C ALA A 200 20.53 -10.46 -10.86
N ALA A 201 20.36 -9.20 -11.26
CA ALA A 201 19.23 -8.38 -10.84
C ALA A 201 17.88 -8.98 -11.28
N GLY A 202 17.79 -9.45 -12.53
CA GLY A 202 16.61 -10.16 -13.03
C GLY A 202 16.30 -11.43 -12.23
N ARG A 203 17.33 -12.17 -11.81
CA ARG A 203 17.18 -13.35 -10.94
C ARG A 203 16.70 -12.99 -9.53
N LEU A 204 17.25 -11.94 -8.92
CA LEU A 204 16.81 -11.44 -7.61
C LEU A 204 15.32 -11.05 -7.62
N MET A 205 14.87 -10.43 -8.71
CA MET A 205 13.47 -10.02 -8.90
C MET A 205 12.50 -11.18 -9.13
N LYS A 206 12.97 -12.40 -9.42
CA LYS A 206 12.12 -13.58 -9.52
C LYS A 206 11.79 -14.19 -8.15
N ALA A 207 12.52 -13.84 -7.09
CA ALA A 207 12.27 -14.34 -5.74
C ALA A 207 10.97 -13.78 -5.15
N ALA A 208 10.37 -14.50 -4.20
CA ALA A 208 9.19 -14.01 -3.45
C ALA A 208 9.50 -12.80 -2.56
N GLN A 209 10.77 -12.66 -2.16
CA GLN A 209 11.28 -11.58 -1.33
C GLN A 209 12.65 -11.16 -1.86
N VAL A 210 12.91 -9.85 -1.88
CA VAL A 210 14.18 -9.29 -2.32
C VAL A 210 14.73 -8.33 -1.26
N ARG A 211 16.04 -8.41 -1.03
CA ARG A 211 16.78 -7.40 -0.27
C ARG A 211 17.09 -6.24 -1.21
N LEU A 212 16.60 -5.05 -0.89
CA LEU A 212 16.77 -3.89 -1.78
C LEU A 212 18.24 -3.52 -1.98
N GLU A 213 19.11 -3.76 -0.99
CA GLU A 213 20.55 -3.59 -1.14
C GLU A 213 21.18 -4.54 -2.12
N ALA A 214 20.87 -5.83 -2.07
CA ALA A 214 21.45 -6.79 -3.00
C ALA A 214 21.08 -6.41 -4.43
N LEU A 215 19.84 -5.97 -4.64
CA LEU A 215 19.38 -5.50 -5.93
C LEU A 215 20.07 -4.20 -6.36
N ALA A 216 20.15 -3.21 -5.47
CA ALA A 216 20.79 -1.94 -5.75
C ALA A 216 22.30 -2.09 -5.95
N ALA A 217 22.99 -2.92 -5.18
CA ALA A 217 24.44 -3.14 -5.30
C ALA A 217 24.81 -3.71 -6.67
N VAL A 218 23.96 -4.60 -7.21
CA VAL A 218 24.16 -5.20 -8.52
C VAL A 218 23.85 -4.21 -9.65
N LEU A 219 22.81 -3.39 -9.52
CA LEU A 219 22.39 -2.48 -10.59
C LEU A 219 23.04 -1.10 -10.56
N LYS A 220 23.45 -0.61 -9.41
CA LYS A 220 23.97 0.76 -9.24
C LYS A 220 25.14 1.08 -10.17
N PRO A 221 26.14 0.20 -10.37
CA PRO A 221 27.26 0.51 -11.25
C PRO A 221 26.81 0.87 -12.68
N ILE A 222 25.96 0.04 -13.27
CA ILE A 222 25.48 0.25 -14.64
C ILE A 222 24.50 1.43 -14.73
N LEU A 223 23.60 1.56 -13.75
CA LEU A 223 22.62 2.63 -13.75
C LEU A 223 23.28 4.00 -13.60
N VAL A 224 24.24 4.17 -12.69
CA VAL A 224 24.94 5.44 -12.51
C VAL A 224 25.85 5.76 -13.70
N GLN A 225 26.57 4.76 -14.24
CA GLN A 225 27.46 4.92 -15.38
C GLN A 225 26.72 5.41 -16.63
N PHE A 226 25.52 4.90 -16.89
CA PHE A 226 24.76 5.20 -18.11
C PHE A 226 23.64 6.22 -17.93
N ALA A 227 23.16 6.49 -16.71
CA ALA A 227 22.22 7.59 -16.45
C ALA A 227 22.89 8.96 -16.58
N THR A 228 24.19 9.07 -16.25
CA THR A 228 24.94 10.33 -16.33
C THR A 228 25.49 10.61 -17.73
N LYS A 229 25.67 9.57 -18.55
CA LYS A 229 26.13 9.67 -19.94
C LYS A 229 24.95 9.69 -20.90
N VAL A 230 24.09 10.70 -20.81
CA VAL A 230 22.98 10.96 -21.76
C VAL A 230 23.55 11.38 -23.11
N LYS A 231 24.24 10.46 -23.78
CA LYS A 231 24.46 10.43 -25.22
C LYS A 231 23.47 9.42 -25.75
N ASP A 232 22.72 9.75 -26.80
CA ASP A 232 21.68 8.92 -27.44
C ASP A 232 22.13 7.48 -27.73
N ASN A 233 22.10 6.64 -26.69
CA ASN A 233 22.50 5.24 -26.75
C ASN A 233 21.42 4.43 -26.04
N VAL A 234 21.08 3.29 -26.63
CA VAL A 234 20.02 2.38 -26.18
C VAL A 234 20.21 1.98 -24.71
N ILE A 235 21.47 1.84 -24.26
CA ILE A 235 21.78 1.49 -22.86
C ILE A 235 21.37 2.60 -21.88
N SER A 236 21.61 3.89 -22.18
CA SER A 236 21.25 4.97 -21.28
C SER A 236 19.72 5.09 -21.14
N THR A 237 18.99 4.93 -22.24
CA THR A 237 17.52 4.92 -22.19
C THR A 237 16.99 3.74 -21.38
N ALA A 238 17.57 2.55 -21.56
CA ALA A 238 17.20 1.38 -20.79
C ALA A 238 17.52 1.54 -19.30
N ALA A 239 18.68 2.11 -18.95
CA ALA A 239 19.09 2.37 -17.58
C ALA A 239 18.14 3.38 -16.88
N VAL A 240 17.75 4.45 -17.56
CA VAL A 240 16.77 5.41 -17.01
C VAL A 240 15.41 4.74 -16.81
N THR A 241 14.99 3.90 -17.77
CA THR A 241 13.73 3.15 -17.68
C THR A 241 13.71 2.18 -16.50
N VAL A 242 14.79 1.40 -16.31
CA VAL A 242 14.96 0.52 -15.15
C VAL A 242 14.92 1.32 -13.85
N SER A 243 15.66 2.44 -13.79
CA SER A 243 15.68 3.30 -12.61
C SER A 243 14.27 3.79 -12.25
N GLY A 244 13.52 4.28 -13.25
CA GLY A 244 12.14 4.72 -13.07
C GLY A 244 11.22 3.59 -12.58
N ALA A 245 11.25 2.43 -13.24
CA ALA A 245 10.40 1.30 -12.90
C ALA A 245 10.69 0.74 -11.50
N LEU A 246 11.97 0.68 -11.10
CA LEU A 246 12.36 0.26 -9.76
C LEU A 246 11.95 1.28 -8.68
N ILE A 247 12.03 2.58 -8.98
CA ILE A 247 11.52 3.63 -8.08
C ILE A 247 10.00 3.55 -7.98
N THR A 248 9.27 3.28 -9.06
CA THR A 248 7.82 3.08 -9.02
C THR A 248 7.45 1.85 -8.20
N LEU A 249 8.22 0.76 -8.31
CA LEU A 249 7.94 -0.49 -7.59
C LEU A 249 8.29 -0.43 -6.11
N PHE A 250 9.43 0.18 -5.75
CA PHE A 250 9.99 0.16 -4.40
C PHE A 250 9.99 1.52 -3.68
N GLY A 251 9.55 2.56 -4.37
CA GLY A 251 9.46 3.93 -3.84
C GLY A 251 10.83 4.60 -3.64
N ILE A 252 10.81 5.59 -2.74
CA ILE A 252 11.96 6.47 -2.43
C ILE A 252 13.16 5.70 -1.88
N VAL A 253 12.96 4.55 -1.24
CA VAL A 253 14.06 3.74 -0.69
C VAL A 253 15.02 3.31 -1.80
N MET A 254 14.48 2.84 -2.92
CA MET A 254 15.30 2.43 -4.06
C MET A 254 16.01 3.61 -4.71
N LYS A 255 15.36 4.78 -4.81
CA LYS A 255 15.98 6.01 -5.30
C LYS A 255 17.23 6.36 -4.49
N ASN A 256 17.14 6.32 -3.16
CA ASN A 256 18.25 6.63 -2.27
C ASN A 256 19.40 5.62 -2.39
N LEU A 257 19.09 4.32 -2.51
CA LEU A 257 20.10 3.27 -2.67
C LEU A 257 20.89 3.42 -3.99
N LEU A 258 20.19 3.75 -5.07
CA LEU A 258 20.80 3.98 -6.38
C LEU A 258 21.62 5.29 -6.43
N GLY A 259 21.32 6.26 -5.56
CA GLY A 259 21.98 7.57 -5.55
C GLY A 259 21.52 8.47 -6.70
N LEU A 260 20.23 8.38 -7.06
CA LEU A 260 19.57 9.12 -8.14
C LEU A 260 18.59 10.18 -7.61
#